data_AF-A0A7S1PUE9-F1
#
_entry.id   AF-A0A7S1PUE9-F1
#
_cell.length_a   1.000
_cell.length_b   1.000
_cell.length_c   1.000
_cell.angle_alpha   90.00
_cell.angle_beta   90.00
_cell.angle_gamma   90.00
#
_symmetry.space_group_name_H-M   'P 1'
#
loop_
_entity.id
_entity.type
_entity.pdbx_description
1 polymer ?
#
loop_
_entity_poly.entity_id
_entity_poly.type
_entity_poly.pdbx_seq_one_letter_code
_entity_poly.pdbx_strand_id
1 'polypeptide(L)'
;SKASPTVNMSEDVFAGYEVVGRGEAGAFVEFIEAEKGRESAFVAATQFESKISGGAASSLRSLDLYYISRRGNVFTRLAIGFSSLAFYVANFLMAVSVRYYLFAINLFAL
;
A
#
# COMPACT_ATOMS: atom_id res chain seq x y z
N SER A 1 12.17 -17.30 -12.50
CA SER A 1 13.55 -16.76 -12.52
C SER A 1 13.93 -16.03 -11.22
N LYS A 2 13.00 -15.51 -10.38
CA LYS A 2 13.35 -15.06 -9.02
C LYS A 2 13.57 -16.25 -8.06
N ALA A 3 14.55 -16.12 -7.16
CA ALA A 3 14.88 -17.13 -6.14
C ALA A 3 13.85 -17.22 -5.00
N SER A 4 13.08 -16.16 -4.77
CA SER A 4 11.91 -16.16 -3.90
C SER A 4 10.75 -15.45 -4.61
N PRO A 5 9.55 -16.05 -4.67
CA PRO A 5 8.39 -15.48 -5.36
C PRO A 5 7.75 -14.32 -4.60
N THR A 6 8.14 -14.07 -3.35
CA THR A 6 7.51 -13.10 -2.44
C THR A 6 8.44 -11.97 -2.01
N VAL A 7 9.74 -12.10 -2.26
CA VAL A 7 10.74 -11.10 -1.88
C VAL A 7 10.97 -10.13 -3.04
N ASN A 8 11.06 -8.84 -2.73
CA ASN A 8 11.28 -7.76 -3.69
C ASN A 8 10.21 -7.69 -4.80
N MET A 9 8.95 -7.65 -4.37
CA MET A 9 7.78 -7.54 -5.25
C MET A 9 7.42 -6.08 -5.59
N SER A 10 8.04 -5.10 -4.91
CA SER A 10 7.77 -3.66 -5.06
C SER A 10 9.01 -2.90 -5.53
N GLU A 11 9.71 -3.48 -6.49
CA GLU A 11 10.94 -2.92 -7.09
C GLU A 11 10.73 -1.51 -7.65
N ASP A 12 9.57 -1.27 -8.26
CA ASP A 12 9.10 0.03 -8.73
C ASP A 12 9.02 1.07 -7.60
N VAL A 13 8.49 0.68 -6.44
CA VAL A 13 8.43 1.54 -5.25
C VAL A 13 9.84 1.83 -4.72
N PHE A 14 10.72 0.82 -4.68
CA PHE A 14 12.11 1.02 -4.26
C PHE A 14 12.90 1.92 -5.21
N ALA A 15 12.67 1.81 -6.52
CA ALA A 15 13.22 2.74 -7.49
C ALA A 15 12.74 4.18 -7.23
N GLY A 16 11.45 4.35 -6.89
CA GLY A 16 10.90 5.64 -6.47
C GLY A 16 11.57 6.21 -5.21
N TYR A 17 11.88 5.36 -4.23
CA TYR A 17 12.65 5.77 -3.04
C TYR A 17 14.05 6.25 -3.41
N GLU A 18 14.73 5.60 -4.35
CA GLU A 18 16.05 6.02 -4.79
C GLU A 18 16.02 7.39 -5.49
N VAL A 19 15.04 7.63 -6.38
CA VAL A 19 14.81 8.93 -7.04
C VAL A 19 14.62 10.03 -5.99
N VAL A 20 13.69 9.83 -5.05
CA VAL A 20 13.45 10.78 -3.96
C VAL A 20 14.69 10.95 -3.06
N GLY A 21 15.43 9.88 -2.81
CA GLY A 21 16.66 9.89 -2.02
C GLY A 21 17.79 10.71 -2.64
N ARG A 22 17.80 10.85 -3.98
CA ARG A 22 18.71 11.71 -4.74
C ARG A 22 18.24 13.18 -4.79
N GLY A 23 17.05 13.48 -4.26
CA GLY A 23 16.44 14.81 -4.34
C GLY A 23 15.78 15.10 -5.69
N GLU A 24 15.60 14.08 -6.52
CA GLU A 24 14.86 14.18 -7.77
C GLU A 24 13.34 14.06 -7.49
N ALA A 25 12.53 14.57 -8.42
CA ALA A 25 11.08 14.49 -8.34
C ALA A 25 10.50 14.13 -9.72
N GLY A 26 9.50 13.24 -9.72
CA GLY A 26 8.69 12.94 -10.88
C GLY A 26 7.48 13.86 -10.95
N ALA A 27 7.15 14.35 -12.15
CA ALA A 27 5.87 15.02 -12.38
C ALA A 27 4.76 13.96 -12.46
N PHE A 28 3.70 14.12 -11.66
CA PHE A 28 2.48 13.36 -11.85
C PHE A 28 1.70 13.98 -13.01
N VAL A 29 1.63 13.27 -14.13
CA VAL A 29 0.86 13.66 -15.31
C VAL A 29 -0.21 12.61 -15.52
N GLU A 30 -1.46 13.01 -15.35
CA GLU A 30 -2.61 12.14 -15.55
C GLU A 30 -3.04 12.21 -17.01
N PHE A 31 -3.04 11.07 -17.69
CA PHE A 31 -3.56 10.93 -19.03
C PHE A 31 -4.94 10.25 -18.96
N ILE A 32 -5.91 10.79 -19.69
CA ILE A 32 -7.21 10.14 -19.83
C ILE A 32 -7.04 8.99 -20.83
N GLU A 33 -6.84 7.79 -20.31
CA GLU A 33 -6.72 6.57 -21.11
C GLU A 33 -8.06 5.82 -21.13
N ALA A 34 -8.60 5.62 -22.33
CA ALA A 34 -9.78 4.80 -22.55
C ALA A 34 -9.36 3.35 -22.81
N GLU A 35 -8.95 2.64 -21.76
CA GLU A 35 -8.65 1.22 -21.85
C GLU A 35 -9.92 0.37 -21.77
N LYS A 36 -9.94 -0.77 -22.49
CA LYS A 36 -10.99 -1.77 -22.30
C LYS A 36 -10.75 -2.44 -20.94
N GLY A 37 -11.55 -2.06 -19.95
CA GLY A 37 -11.47 -2.62 -18.61
C GLY A 37 -11.46 -4.15 -18.65
N ARG A 38 -10.40 -4.75 -18.11
CA ARG A 38 -10.38 -6.19 -17.84
C ARG A 38 -11.17 -6.40 -16.56
N GLU A 39 -12.31 -7.07 -16.64
CA GLU A 39 -13.03 -7.45 -15.43
C GLU A 39 -12.17 -8.41 -14.62
N SER A 40 -11.59 -7.91 -13.54
CA SER A 40 -10.90 -8.73 -12.57
C SER A 40 -11.95 -9.35 -11.66
N ALA A 41 -12.05 -10.69 -11.70
CA ALA A 41 -12.84 -11.40 -10.71
C ALA A 41 -12.35 -11.03 -9.29
N PHE A 42 -13.26 -11.02 -8.31
CA PHE A 42 -12.95 -10.62 -6.93
C PHE A 42 -11.71 -11.31 -6.33
N VAL A 43 -11.49 -12.58 -6.70
CA VAL A 43 -10.31 -13.36 -6.29
C VAL A 43 -9.01 -12.75 -6.84
N ALA A 44 -8.99 -12.31 -8.10
CA ALA A 44 -7.81 -11.70 -8.70
C ALA A 44 -7.52 -10.31 -8.12
N ALA A 45 -8.55 -9.51 -7.83
CA ALA A 45 -8.40 -8.24 -7.14
C ALA A 45 -7.84 -8.42 -5.72
N THR A 46 -8.36 -9.38 -4.96
CA THR A 46 -7.85 -9.70 -3.61
C THR A 46 -6.39 -10.17 -3.64
N GLN A 47 -6.02 -10.98 -4.63
CA GLN A 47 -4.62 -11.41 -4.80
C GLN A 47 -3.69 -10.25 -5.16
N PHE A 48 -4.16 -9.28 -5.94
CA PHE A 48 -3.41 -8.07 -6.26
C PHE A 48 -3.18 -7.21 -5.01
N GLU A 49 -4.23 -6.92 -4.25
CA GLU A 49 -4.14 -6.18 -2.98
C GLU A 49 -3.19 -6.87 -1.98
N SER A 50 -3.24 -8.21 -1.90
CA SER A 50 -2.31 -8.97 -1.05
C SER A 50 -0.85 -8.83 -1.49
N LYS A 51 -0.57 -8.62 -2.77
CA LYS A 51 0.81 -8.38 -3.25
C LYS A 51 1.28 -6.98 -2.87
N ILE A 52 0.44 -5.97 -3.04
CA ILE A 52 0.78 -4.59 -2.67
C ILE A 52 1.02 -4.50 -1.16
N SER A 53 0.19 -5.15 -0.34
CA SER A 53 0.35 -5.14 1.12
C SER A 53 1.65 -5.81 1.58
N GLY A 54 2.03 -6.94 0.97
CA GLY A 54 3.33 -7.57 1.19
C GLY A 54 4.50 -6.66 0.78
N GLY A 55 4.32 -5.94 -0.32
CA GLY A 55 5.19 -4.87 -0.78
C GLY A 55 5.42 -3.78 0.26
N ALA A 56 4.35 -3.16 0.73
CA ALA A 56 4.40 -2.11 1.75
C ALA A 56 5.05 -2.59 3.06
N ALA A 57 4.78 -3.82 3.49
CA ALA A 57 5.42 -4.43 4.66
C ALA A 57 6.93 -4.61 4.48
N SER A 58 7.40 -4.86 3.26
CA SER A 58 8.82 -4.93 2.93
C SER A 58 9.47 -3.54 2.91
N SER A 59 8.77 -2.54 2.37
CA SER A 59 9.20 -1.14 2.37
C SER A 59 9.36 -0.57 3.78
N LEU A 60 8.45 -0.91 4.71
CA LEU A 60 8.54 -0.50 6.11
C LEU A 60 9.79 -1.03 6.82
N ARG A 61 10.32 -2.18 6.39
CA ARG A 61 11.55 -2.78 6.93
C ARG A 61 12.81 -2.32 6.18
N SER A 62 12.67 -1.51 5.14
CA SER A 62 13.80 -1.09 4.31
C SER A 62 14.57 0.09 4.93
N LEU A 63 15.87 0.12 4.67
CA LEU A 63 16.74 1.23 5.08
C LEU A 63 16.48 2.49 4.25
N ASP A 64 16.10 2.34 2.98
CA ASP A 64 15.82 3.47 2.10
C ASP A 64 14.68 4.31 2.65
N LEU A 65 13.59 3.66 3.09
CA LEU A 65 12.48 4.34 3.72
C LEU A 65 12.88 5.04 5.03
N TYR A 66 13.75 4.41 5.82
CA TYR A 66 14.28 5.02 7.04
C TYR A 66 15.08 6.30 6.74
N TYR A 67 15.97 6.27 5.73
CA TYR A 67 16.76 7.44 5.36
C TYR A 67 15.92 8.57 4.77
N ILE A 68 14.96 8.25 3.89
CA ILE A 68 14.02 9.23 3.33
C ILE A 68 13.17 9.85 4.43
N SER A 69 12.64 9.03 5.35
CA SER A 69 11.84 9.53 6.46
C SER A 69 12.66 10.40 7.41
N ARG A 70 13.94 10.08 7.63
CA ARG A 70 14.83 10.86 8.49
C ARG A 70 15.24 12.20 7.89
N ARG A 71 15.42 12.28 6.57
CA ARG A 71 15.78 13.52 5.85
C ARG A 71 14.55 14.35 5.45
N GLY A 72 13.39 13.71 5.31
CA GLY A 72 12.16 14.30 4.82
C GLY A 72 11.50 15.26 5.82
N ASN A 73 10.78 16.25 5.27
CA ASN A 73 9.96 17.15 6.07
C ASN A 73 8.74 16.40 6.67
N VAL A 74 7.94 17.10 7.47
CA VAL A 74 6.75 16.49 8.10
C VAL A 74 5.75 16.00 7.06
N PHE A 75 5.56 16.73 5.94
CA PHE A 75 4.64 16.35 4.87
C PHE A 75 5.08 15.06 4.16
N THR A 76 6.38 14.89 3.89
CA THR A 76 6.94 13.67 3.30
C THR A 76 6.70 12.47 4.21
N ARG A 77 6.94 12.63 5.53
CA ARG A 77 6.69 11.58 6.51
C ARG A 77 5.20 11.22 6.62
N LEU A 78 4.32 12.21 6.59
CA LEU A 78 2.87 11.98 6.58
C LEU A 78 2.43 11.28 5.29
N ALA A 79 2.89 11.72 4.12
CA ALA A 79 2.56 11.10 2.84
C ALA A 79 2.96 9.63 2.80
N ILE A 80 4.20 9.32 3.22
CA ILE A 80 4.70 7.94 3.32
C ILE A 80 3.88 7.12 4.33
N GLY A 81 3.52 7.73 5.47
CA GLY A 81 2.69 7.08 6.48
C GLY A 81 1.30 6.71 5.97
N PHE A 82 0.64 7.64 5.26
CA PHE A 82 -0.67 7.43 4.65
C PHE A 82 -0.65 6.42 3.50
N SER A 83 0.38 6.43 2.65
CA SER A 83 0.47 5.53 1.50
C SER A 83 0.85 4.09 1.85
N SER A 84 1.27 3.83 3.09
CA SER A 84 1.73 2.51 3.54
C SER A 84 0.94 2.04 4.75
N LEU A 85 1.53 2.09 5.95
CA LEU A 85 1.00 1.50 7.17
C LEU A 85 -0.40 2.02 7.52
N ALA A 86 -0.62 3.34 7.47
CA ALA A 86 -1.86 3.92 7.97
C ALA A 86 -3.07 3.50 7.13
N PHE A 87 -2.92 3.36 5.80
CA PHE A 87 -3.97 2.84 4.92
C PHE A 87 -4.40 1.42 5.33
N TYR A 88 -3.45 0.51 5.50
CA TYR A 88 -3.76 -0.88 5.87
C TYR A 88 -4.32 -1.01 7.29
N VAL A 89 -3.80 -0.22 8.24
CA VAL A 89 -4.34 -0.16 9.60
C VAL A 89 -5.78 0.36 9.60
N ALA A 90 -6.08 1.41 8.84
CA ALA A 90 -7.42 1.95 8.72
C ALA A 90 -8.40 0.92 8.12
N ASN A 91 -8.00 0.24 7.04
CA ASN A 91 -8.81 -0.82 6.43
C ASN A 91 -9.04 -2.00 7.38
N PHE A 92 -8.03 -2.40 8.15
CA PHE A 92 -8.17 -3.45 9.15
C PHE A 92 -9.16 -3.05 10.25
N LEU A 93 -9.03 -1.84 10.80
CA LEU A 93 -9.94 -1.31 11.82
C LEU A 93 -11.38 -1.22 11.30
N MET A 94 -11.56 -0.81 10.04
CA MET A 94 -12.86 -0.78 9.38
C MET A 94 -13.47 -2.18 9.23
N ALA A 95 -12.70 -3.17 8.80
CA ALA A 95 -13.18 -4.55 8.68
C ALA A 95 -13.58 -5.13 10.04
N VAL A 96 -12.78 -4.85 11.08
CA VAL A 96 -13.05 -5.27 12.46
C VAL A 96 -14.30 -4.59 13.02
N SER A 97 -14.47 -3.27 12.79
CA SER A 97 -15.64 -2.54 13.29
C SER A 97 -16.93 -3.06 12.67
N VAL A 98 -16.94 -3.31 11.36
CA VAL A 98 -18.08 -3.92 10.66
C VAL A 98 -18.40 -5.30 11.22
N ARG A 99 -17.37 -6.13 11.49
CA ARG A 99 -17.56 -7.46 12.06
C ARG A 99 -18.19 -7.41 13.46
N TYR A 100 -17.74 -6.51 14.32
CA TYR A 100 -18.35 -6.32 15.65
C TYR A 100 -19.76 -5.77 15.56
N TYR A 101 -20.02 -4.83 14.66
CA TYR A 101 -21.36 -4.29 14.41
C TYR A 101 -22.35 -5.38 13.99
N LEU A 102 -21.98 -6.22 13.02
CA LEU A 102 -22.81 -7.34 12.58
C LEU A 102 -23.04 -8.35 13.71
N PHE A 103 -22.00 -8.67 14.48
CA PHE A 103 -22.14 -9.57 15.62
C PHE A 103 -23.11 -9.02 16.66
N ALA A 104 -22.99 -7.73 17.01
CA ALA A 104 -23.89 -7.07 17.96
C ALA A 104 -25.34 -7.13 17.49
N ILE A 105 -25.63 -6.79 16.22
CA ILE A 105 -26.99 -6.86 15.68
C ILE A 105 -27.55 -8.28 15.77
N ASN A 106 -26.78 -9.30 15.38
CA ASN A 106 -27.25 -10.68 15.43
C ASN A 106 -27.45 -11.17 16.87
N LEU A 107 -26.64 -10.71 17.82
CA LEU A 107 -26.77 -11.02 19.24
C LEU A 107 -28.03 -10.39 19.86
N PHE A 108 -28.35 -9.14 19.51
CA PHE A 108 -29.52 -8.42 20.02
C PHE A 108 -30.82 -8.69 19.24
N ALA A 109 -30.74 -9.39 18.10
CA ALA A 109 -31.90 -9.84 17.33
C ALA A 109 -32.44 -11.21 17.78
N LEU A 110 -31.69 -11.92 18.64
CA LEU A 110 -32.11 -13.14 19.35
C LEU A 110 -32.81 -12.78 20.66
#